data_AF-A0A2K3KTJ8-F1
#
_entry.id   AF-A0A2K3KTJ8-F1
#
_cell.length_a   1.000
_cell.length_b   1.000
_cell.length_c   1.000
_cell.angle_alpha   90.00
_cell.angle_beta   90.00
_cell.angle_gamma   90.00
#
_symmetry.space_group_name_H-M   'P 1'
#
loop_
_entity.id
_entity.type
_entity.pdbx_description
1 polymer ?
#
loop_
_entity_poly.entity_id
_entity_poly.type
_entity_poly.pdbx_seq_one_letter_code
_entity_poly.pdbx_strand_id
1 'polypeptide(L)' 'MAESSNYLQPSIPKFDGHYDHWSMLMENLLRSKEYWSLIEDGVIVAPAGASQDQIQAANESKLKDLKAKNYLFQAIE' A
#
# COMPACT_ATOMS: atom_id res chain seq x y z
N MET A 1 8.51 -31.97 -15.61
CA MET A 1 7.26 -31.57 -14.94
C MET A 1 7.36 -30.07 -14.76
N ALA A 2 6.51 -29.29 -15.44
CA ALA A 2 6.51 -27.84 -15.28
C ALA A 2 5.93 -27.57 -13.90
N GLU A 3 6.80 -27.28 -12.93
CA GLU A 3 6.39 -26.72 -11.65
C GLU A 3 5.71 -25.41 -12.00
N SER A 4 4.38 -25.44 -12.00
CA SER A 4 3.55 -24.25 -12.03
C SER A 4 4.06 -23.39 -10.90
N SER A 5 4.90 -22.42 -11.27
CA SER A 5 5.35 -21.35 -10.39
C SER A 5 4.08 -20.62 -10.04
N ASN A 6 3.41 -21.13 -9.01
CA ASN A 6 2.39 -20.40 -8.29
C ASN A 6 3.20 -19.26 -7.69
N TYR A 7 3.39 -18.20 -8.49
CA TYR A 7 3.83 -16.90 -8.01
C TYR A 7 2.73 -16.51 -7.04
N LEU A 8 2.83 -17.06 -5.82
CA LEU A 8 1.88 -16.96 -4.76
C LEU A 8 1.54 -15.49 -4.72
N GLN A 9 0.31 -15.15 -5.09
CA GLN A 9 -0.16 -13.78 -5.02
C GLN A 9 0.30 -13.27 -3.65
N PRO A 10 1.09 -12.17 -3.60
CA PRO A 10 1.64 -11.69 -2.35
C PRO A 10 0.50 -11.55 -1.35
N SER A 11 0.47 -12.49 -0.40
CA SER A 11 -0.57 -12.56 0.61
C SER A 11 -0.11 -11.67 1.75
N ILE A 12 -1.04 -10.95 2.36
CA ILE A 12 -0.69 -9.99 3.40
C ILE A 12 -0.09 -10.78 4.58
N PRO A 13 1.17 -10.51 4.97
CA PRO A 13 1.84 -11.28 6.01
C PRO A 13 1.16 -11.04 7.36
N LYS A 14 0.79 -12.14 8.03
CA LYS A 14 0.25 -12.09 9.40
C LYS A 14 1.39 -11.85 10.38
N PHE A 15 1.14 -11.02 11.38
CA PHE A 15 2.12 -10.76 12.44
C PHE A 15 2.21 -11.97 13.37
N ASP A 16 3.41 -12.53 13.53
CA ASP A 16 3.69 -13.75 14.30
C ASP A 16 4.60 -13.50 15.53
N GLY A 17 4.94 -12.23 15.80
CA GLY A 17 5.86 -11.82 16.86
C GLY A 17 7.27 -11.47 16.37
N HIS A 18 7.66 -11.81 15.13
CA HIS A 18 8.94 -11.43 14.54
C HIS A 18 8.81 -10.11 13.76
N TYR A 19 8.85 -8.98 14.46
CA TYR A 19 8.60 -7.66 13.88
C TYR A 19 9.50 -7.31 12.69
N ASP A 20 10.82 -7.54 12.79
CA ASP A 20 11.77 -7.21 11.72
C ASP A 20 11.43 -7.95 10.41
N HIS A 21 11.23 -9.27 10.52
CA HIS A 21 10.85 -10.11 9.39
C HIS A 21 9.49 -9.72 8.80
N TRP A 22 8.49 -9.51 9.66
CA TRP A 22 7.16 -9.07 9.25
C TRP A 22 7.20 -7.72 8.53
N SER A 23 7.97 -6.76 9.06
CA SER A 23 8.11 -5.41 8.49
C SER A 23 8.74 -5.45 7.11
N MET A 24 9.75 -6.29 6.90
CA MET A 24 10.41 -6.49 5.61
C MET A 24 9.45 -7.06 4.55
N LEU A 25 8.60 -8.01 4.93
CA LEU A 25 7.58 -8.58 4.04
C LEU A 25 6.49 -7.55 3.72
N MET A 26 6.03 -6.79 4.70
CA MET A 26 5.05 -5.71 4.52
C MET A 26 5.58 -4.60 3.62
N GLU A 27 6.84 -4.21 3.79
CA GLU A 27 7.49 -3.21 2.94
C GLU A 27 7.53 -3.68 1.47
N ASN A 28 8.03 -4.89 1.22
CA ASN A 28 8.08 -5.45 -0.14
C ASN A 28 6.68 -5.56 -0.76
N LEU A 29 5.69 -5.99 0.02
CA LEU A 29 4.30 -6.06 -0.42
C LEU A 29 3.77 -4.68 -0.85
N LEU A 30 3.92 -3.66 0.00
CA LEU A 30 3.44 -2.31 -0.28
C LEU A 30 4.18 -1.67 -1.45
N ARG A 31 5.50 -1.92 -1.60
CA ARG A 31 6.28 -1.48 -2.75
C ARG A 31 5.82 -2.16 -4.05
N SER A 32 5.51 -3.46 -4.02
CA SER A 32 4.98 -4.19 -5.20
C SER A 32 3.62 -3.69 -5.68
N LYS A 33 2.85 -3.06 -4.78
CA LYS A 33 1.53 -2.45 -5.06
C LYS A 33 1.61 -0.93 -5.26
N GLU A 34 2.82 -0.38 -5.28
CA GLU A 34 3.08 1.06 -5.37
C GLU A 34 2.46 1.89 -4.22
N TYR A 35 2.03 1.27 -3.13
CA TYR A 35 1.45 1.95 -1.97
C TYR A 35 2.51 2.54 -1.03
N TRP A 36 3.77 2.15 -1.16
CA TRP A 36 4.86 2.61 -0.28
C TRP A 36 4.98 4.14 -0.20
N SER A 37 4.75 4.85 -1.31
CA SER A 37 4.79 6.32 -1.32
C SER A 37 3.82 6.94 -0.32
N LEU A 38 2.70 6.29 0.00
CA LEU A 38 1.75 6.78 1.01
C LEU A 38 2.30 6.72 2.45
N ILE A 39 3.29 5.85 2.69
CA ILE A 39 3.94 5.68 3.98
C ILE A 39 5.15 6.60 4.09
N GLU A 40 5.93 6.72 3.01
CA GLU A 40 7.16 7.53 2.96
C GLU A 40 6.90 9.03 2.76
N ASP A 41 6.08 9.39 1.77
CA ASP A 41 5.75 10.78 1.42
C ASP A 41 4.46 11.25 2.14
N GLY A 42 3.62 10.29 2.55
CA GLY A 42 2.34 10.57 3.17
C GLY A 42 1.20 10.73 2.16
N VAL A 43 0.04 11.16 2.66
CA VAL A 43 -1.12 11.48 1.83
C VAL A 43 -1.07 12.95 1.46
N ILE A 44 -1.08 13.23 0.15
CA ILE A 44 -1.06 14.60 -0.36
C ILE A 44 -2.40 15.26 -0.04
N VAL A 45 -2.34 16.42 0.61
CA VAL A 45 -3.52 17.24 0.92
C VAL A 45 -3.42 18.55 0.15
N ALA A 46 -4.49 18.90 -0.56
CA ALA A 46 -4.55 20.17 -1.29
C ALA A 46 -4.59 21.35 -0.30
N PRO A 47 -3.70 22.35 -0.42
CA PRO A 47 -3.74 23.55 0.40
C PRO A 47 -4.96 24.43 0.06
N ALA A 48 -5.31 25.36 0.96
CA ALA A 48 -6.35 26.34 0.69
C ALA A 48 -5.95 27.26 -0.49
N GLY A 49 -6.76 27.30 -1.55
CA GLY A 49 -6.42 28.00 -2.79
C GLY A 49 -5.60 27.18 -3.81
N ALA A 50 -5.52 25.86 -3.62
CA ALA A 50 -4.87 24.95 -4.55
C ALA A 50 -5.40 25.09 -5.99
N SER A 51 -4.49 24.97 -6.95
CA SER A 51 -4.86 24.89 -8.37
C SER A 51 -5.59 23.59 -8.68
N GLN A 52 -6.32 23.53 -9.80
CA GLN A 52 -7.09 22.33 -10.17
C GLN A 52 -6.22 21.05 -10.23
N ASP A 53 -4.99 21.15 -10.74
CA ASP A 53 -4.00 20.07 -10.74
C ASP A 53 -3.62 19.57 -9.33
N GLN A 54 -3.48 20.49 -8.37
CA GLN A 54 -3.13 20.14 -6.99
C GLN A 54 -4.32 19.47 -6.28
N ILE A 55 -5.54 19.91 -6.56
CA ILE A 55 -6.76 19.28 -6.06
C ILE A 55 -6.89 17.86 -6.63
N GLN A 56 -6.60 17.69 -7.93
CA GLN A 56 -6.63 16.40 -8.60
C GLN A 56 -5.59 15.43 -8.00
N ALA A 57 -4.35 15.89 -7.82
CA ALA A 57 -3.29 15.10 -7.18
C ALA A 57 -3.64 14.68 -5.74
N ALA A 58 -4.24 15.58 -4.95
CA ALA A 58 -4.69 15.26 -3.59
C ALA A 58 -5.82 14.22 -3.58
N ASN A 59 -6.78 14.32 -4.51
CA ASN A 59 -7.84 13.33 -4.66
C ASN A 59 -7.31 11.96 -5.07
N GLU A 60 -6.33 11.91 -5.98
CA GLU A 60 -5.67 10.67 -6.38
C GLU A 60 -4.88 10.03 -5.23
N SER A 61 -4.12 10.83 -4.48
CA SER A 61 -3.41 10.36 -3.29
C SER A 61 -4.38 9.82 -2.24
N LYS A 62 -5.49 10.52 -1.97
CA LYS A 62 -6.55 10.07 -1.07
C LYS A 62 -7.22 8.78 -1.55
N LEU A 63 -7.49 8.64 -2.85
CA LEU A 63 -8.05 7.42 -3.40
C LEU A 63 -7.08 6.23 -3.24
N LYS A 64 -5.79 6.48 -3.45
CA LYS A 64 -4.73 5.48 -3.25
C LYS A 64 -4.62 5.06 -1.79
N ASP A 65 -4.72 5.99 -0.84
CA ASP A 65 -4.80 5.73 0.60
C ASP A 65 -5.98 4.82 0.96
N LEU A 66 -7.18 5.14 0.45
CA LEU A 66 -8.37 4.34 0.71
C LEU A 66 -8.23 2.91 0.16
N LYS A 67 -7.64 2.75 -1.03
CA LYS A 67 -7.36 1.43 -1.62
C LYS A 67 -6.34 0.64 -0.79
N ALA A 68 -5.27 1.29 -0.34
CA ALA A 68 -4.26 0.65 0.49
C ALA A 68 -4.85 0.18 1.83
N LYS A 69 -5.64 1.03 2.50
CA LYS A 69 -6.34 0.67 3.75
C LYS A 69 -7.30 -0.49 3.54
N ASN A 70 -8.16 -0.40 2.52
CA ASN A 70 -9.11 -1.48 2.21
C ASN A 70 -8.39 -2.80 1.97
N TYR A 71 -7.31 -2.79 1.19
CA TYR A 71 -6.49 -3.97 0.93
C TYR A 71 -5.91 -4.55 2.22
N LEU A 72 -5.32 -3.73 3.08
CA LEU A 72 -4.78 -4.19 4.37
C LEU A 72 -5.87 -4.73 5.32
N PHE A 73 -7.08 -4.17 5.30
CA PHE A 73 -8.20 -4.69 6.08
C PHE A 73 -8.65 -6.08 5.65
N GLN A 74 -8.50 -6.45 4.36
CA GLN A 74 -8.80 -7.81 3.89
C GLN A 74 -7.92 -8.89 4.54
N ALA A 75 -6.77 -8.52 5.13
CA ALA A 75 -5.90 -9.46 5.82
C ALA A 75 -6.37 -9.86 7.24
N ILE A 76 -7.30 -9.08 7.79
CA ILE A 76 -7.76 -9.21 9.18
C ILE A 76 -8.92 -10.22 9.28
N GLU A 77 -9.42 -10.74 8.14
CA GLU A 77 -10.35 -11.88 8.10
C GLU A 77 -9.69 -13.24 8.43
#